data_AF-A0A811YLQ4-F1
#
_entry.id   AF-A0A811YLQ4-F1
#
_cell.length_a   1.000
_cell.length_b   1.000
_cell.length_c   1.000
_cell.angle_alpha   90.00
_cell.angle_beta   90.00
_cell.angle_gamma   90.00
#
_symmetry.space_group_name_H-M   'P 1'
#
loop_
_entity.id
_entity.type
_entity.pdbx_description
1 polymer ?
#
loop_
_entity_poly.entity_id
_entity_poly.type
_entity_poly.pdbx_seq_one_letter_code
_entity_poly.pdbx_strand_id
1 'polypeptide(L)'
;MDLRDKIVARGRIDNVDAFMNIRLANVTYMDRWGHQVELEDLFVTGRNVRYVHVPDDVNITATIEQQLQVIHWVRNFGSKGQGRREFPSKKYK
;
A
#
# COMPACT_ATOMS: atom_id res chain seq x y z
N MET A 1 2.33 0.26 14.34
CA MET A 1 1.23 1.23 14.18
C MET A 1 0.37 1.18 15.41
N ASP A 2 -0.21 2.32 15.78
CA ASP A 2 -1.04 2.45 16.97
C ASP A 2 -2.49 2.68 16.56
N LEU A 3 -3.38 1.88 17.13
CA LEU A 3 -4.81 1.95 16.89
C LEU A 3 -5.49 2.87 17.90
N ARG A 4 -6.68 3.35 17.56
CA ARG A 4 -7.47 4.26 18.42
C ARG A 4 -7.76 3.68 19.80
N ASP A 5 -7.87 2.37 19.90
CA ASP A 5 -8.23 1.66 21.14
C ASP A 5 -7.02 1.31 22.01
N LYS A 6 -5.88 1.99 21.79
CA LYS A 6 -4.59 1.76 22.48
C LYS A 6 -3.98 0.38 22.21
N ILE A 7 -4.43 -0.29 21.16
CA ILE A 7 -3.83 -1.51 20.62
C ILE A 7 -2.64 -1.11 19.74
N VAL A 8 -1.59 -1.93 19.75
CA VAL A 8 -0.43 -1.76 18.87
C VAL A 8 -0.31 -2.97 17.96
N ALA A 9 -0.05 -2.73 16.68
CA ALA A 9 0.25 -3.78 15.71
C ALA A 9 1.58 -3.48 15.03
N ARG A 10 2.52 -4.42 15.06
CA ARG A 10 3.82 -4.31 14.42
C ARG A 10 3.98 -5.44 13.43
N GLY A 11 4.15 -5.11 12.15
CA GLY A 11 4.36 -6.09 11.09
C GLY A 11 4.74 -5.40 9.78
N ARG A 12 4.86 -6.17 8.71
CA ARG A 12 5.19 -5.66 7.38
C ARG A 12 3.91 -5.24 6.65
N ILE A 13 3.87 -4.01 6.16
CA ILE A 13 2.76 -3.52 5.32
C ILE A 13 2.83 -4.18 3.95
N ASP A 14 1.80 -4.95 3.59
CA ASP A 14 1.68 -5.56 2.27
C ASP A 14 0.91 -4.69 1.29
N ASN A 15 -0.20 -4.10 1.75
CA ASN A 15 -1.02 -3.23 0.92
C ASN A 15 -1.81 -2.24 1.79
N VAL A 16 -2.05 -1.06 1.23
CA VAL A 16 -2.89 -0.02 1.81
C VAL A 16 -3.80 0.54 0.73
N ASP A 17 -5.10 0.67 1.01
CA ASP A 17 -6.05 1.27 0.07
C ASP A 17 -6.21 2.79 0.28
N ALA A 18 -7.03 3.42 -0.57
CA ALA A 18 -7.30 4.86 -0.51
C ALA A 18 -8.09 5.32 0.74
N PHE A 19 -8.58 4.38 1.56
CA PHE A 19 -9.31 4.63 2.80
C PHE A 19 -8.50 4.26 4.05
N MET A 20 -7.19 4.02 3.88
CA MET A 20 -6.27 3.59 4.94
C MET A 20 -6.61 2.23 5.55
N ASN A 21 -7.31 1.35 4.83
CA ASN A 21 -7.38 -0.05 5.23
C ASN A 21 -6.04 -0.71 4.93
N ILE A 22 -5.43 -1.33 5.94
CA ILE A 22 -4.06 -1.85 5.89
C ILE A 22 -4.09 -3.37 6.03
N ARG A 23 -3.40 -4.07 5.12
CA ARG A 23 -3.02 -5.48 5.29
C ARG A 23 -1.58 -5.57 5.77
N LEU A 24 -1.37 -6.31 6.85
CA LEU A 24 -0.07 -6.55 7.46
C LEU A 24 0.24 -8.04 7.47
N ALA A 25 1.48 -8.39 7.16
CA ALA A 25 2.02 -9.74 7.34
C ALA A 25 3.04 -9.80 8.50
N ASN A 26 3.19 -10.98 9.11
CA ASN A 26 4.12 -11.27 10.20
C ASN A 26 3.97 -10.26 11.34
N VAL A 27 2.84 -10.33 12.03
CA VAL A 27 2.36 -9.28 12.92
C VAL A 27 2.44 -9.70 14.38
N THR A 28 3.20 -8.93 15.15
CA THR A 28 3.05 -8.91 16.61
C THR A 28 1.92 -7.94 16.96
N TYR A 29 0.81 -8.50 17.42
CA TYR A 29 -0.34 -7.75 17.93
C TYR A 29 -0.24 -7.63 19.45
N MET A 30 -0.41 -6.42 19.97
CA MET A 30 -0.42 -6.14 21.40
C MET A 30 -1.74 -5.48 21.79
N ASP A 31 -2.48 -6.13 22.68
CA ASP A 31 -3.74 -5.61 23.20
C ASP A 31 -3.51 -4.43 24.17
N ARG A 32 -4.61 -3.80 24.60
CA ARG A 32 -4.59 -2.66 25.54
C ARG A 32 -4.13 -3.02 26.96
N TRP A 33 -4.09 -4.31 27.29
CA TRP A 33 -3.66 -4.83 28.59
C TRP A 33 -2.20 -5.33 28.56
N GLY A 34 -1.57 -5.31 27.38
CA GLY A 34 -0.18 -5.71 27.16
C GLY A 34 0.02 -7.16 26.73
N HIS A 35 -1.05 -7.94 26.48
CA HIS A 35 -0.90 -9.29 25.96
C HIS A 35 -0.47 -9.25 24.50
N GLN A 36 0.47 -10.10 24.15
CA GLN A 36 1.01 -10.21 22.80
C GLN A 36 0.58 -11.51 22.13
N VAL A 37 0.22 -11.39 20.85
CA VAL A 37 -0.14 -12.52 19.98
C VAL A 37 0.57 -12.34 18.65
N GLU A 38 1.21 -13.40 18.17
CA GLU A 38 1.80 -13.46 16.84
C GLU A 38 0.75 -13.93 15.82
N LEU A 39 0.64 -13.21 14.71
CA LEU A 39 -0.32 -13.46 13.65
C LEU A 39 0.41 -13.47 12.30
N GLU A 40 0.01 -14.37 11.41
CA GLU A 40 0.58 -14.41 10.05
C GLU A 40 0.06 -13.25 9.19
N ASP A 41 -1.24 -12.94 9.28
CA ASP A 41 -1.91 -11.86 8.56
C ASP A 41 -2.84 -11.07 9.52
N LEU A 42 -2.90 -9.76 9.35
CA LEU A 42 -3.81 -8.86 10.07
C LEU A 42 -4.37 -7.80 9.13
N PHE A 43 -5.69 -7.71 9.09
CA PHE A 43 -6.41 -6.62 8.42
C PHE A 43 -6.89 -5.57 9.42
N VAL A 44 -6.51 -4.32 9.21
CA VAL A 44 -6.92 -3.18 10.03
C VAL A 44 -7.71 -2.18 9.21
N THR A 45 -8.90 -1.83 9.70
CA THR A 45 -9.74 -0.82 9.07
C THR A 45 -9.16 0.58 9.29
N GLY A 46 -9.19 1.42 8.25
CA GLY A 46 -8.58 2.75 8.31
C GLY A 46 -9.17 3.66 9.38
N ARG A 47 -10.46 3.48 9.71
CA ARG A 47 -11.10 4.19 10.82
C ARG A 47 -10.42 3.94 12.16
N ASN A 48 -9.80 2.78 12.37
CA ASN A 48 -9.17 2.41 13.63
C ASN A 48 -7.69 2.83 13.72
N VAL A 49 -7.08 3.30 12.64
CA VAL A 49 -5.69 3.76 12.62
C VAL A 49 -5.57 5.13 13.29
N ARG A 50 -4.58 5.29 14.18
CA ARG A 50 -4.25 6.57 14.82
C ARG A 50 -2.85 7.06 14.43
N TYR A 51 -1.84 6.19 14.54
CA TYR A 51 -0.46 6.51 14.18
C TYR A 51 0.15 5.40 13.32
N VAL A 52 0.84 5.79 12.26
CA VAL A 52 1.69 4.89 11.46
C VAL A 52 3.13 5.31 11.73
N HIS A 53 3.92 4.39 12.26
CA HIS A 53 5.34 4.61 12.51
C HIS A 53 6.10 4.33 11.21
N VAL A 54 6.63 5.38 10.60
CA VAL A 54 7.45 5.29 9.38
C VAL A 54 8.91 5.07 9.81
N PRO A 55 9.67 4.16 9.18
CA PRO A 55 11.08 3.95 9.50
C PRO A 55 11.93 5.22 9.32
N ASP A 56 12.93 5.39 10.18
CA ASP A 56 13.77 6.60 10.23
C ASP A 56 14.62 6.81 8.96
N ASP A 57 14.92 5.73 8.24
CA ASP A 57 15.70 5.72 6.99
C ASP A 57 14.87 6.10 5.75
N VAL A 58 13.55 6.27 5.90
CA VAL A 58 12.66 6.64 4.80
C VAL A 58 12.58 8.16 4.65
N ASN A 59 13.09 8.68 3.53
CA ASN A 59 12.82 10.05 3.12
C ASN A 59 11.37 10.17 2.62
N ILE A 60 10.51 10.74 3.45
CA ILE A 60 9.06 10.84 3.19
C ILE A 60 8.78 11.58 1.87
N THR A 61 9.38 12.76 1.66
CA THR A 61 9.13 13.57 0.47
C THR A 61 9.55 12.84 -0.81
N ALA A 62 10.76 12.28 -0.83
CA ALA A 62 11.26 11.54 -1.98
C ALA A 62 10.40 10.31 -2.30
N THR A 63 9.93 9.61 -1.26
CA THR A 63 9.07 8.43 -1.41
C THR A 63 7.70 8.81 -2.00
N ILE A 64 7.11 9.93 -1.56
CA ILE A 64 5.86 10.46 -2.10
C ILE A 64 6.02 10.80 -3.59
N GLU A 65 7.09 11.53 -3.94
CA GLU A 65 7.37 11.92 -5.32
C GLU A 65 7.54 10.70 -6.24
N GLN A 66 8.28 9.69 -5.79
CA GLN A 66 8.46 8.44 -6.53
C GLN A 66 7.12 7.73 -6.80
N GLN A 67 6.24 7.63 -5.80
CA GLN A 67 4.93 7.01 -5.98
C GLN A 67 4.04 7.81 -6.94
N LEU A 68 4.07 9.14 -6.88
CA LEU A 68 3.34 9.99 -7.82
C LEU A 68 3.83 9.81 -9.27
N GLN A 69 5.14 9.61 -9.49
CA GLN A 69 5.70 9.31 -10.81
C GLN A 69 5.20 7.97 -11.34
N VAL A 70 5.15 6.92 -10.51
CA VAL A 70 4.59 5.62 -10.89
C VAL A 70 3.13 5.77 -11.32
N ILE A 71 2.31 6.47 -10.52
CA ILE A 71 0.89 6.72 -10.84
C ILE A 71 0.76 7.50 -12.16
N HIS A 72 1.58 8.52 -12.39
CA HIS A 72 1.59 9.30 -13.62
C HIS A 72 1.92 8.42 -14.83
N TRP A 73 2.95 7.58 -14.71
CA TRP A 73 3.36 6.66 -15.77
C TRP A 73 2.25 5.66 -16.10
N VAL A 74 1.66 4.99 -15.10
CA VAL A 74 0.58 4.01 -15.29
C VAL A 74 -0.65 4.66 -15.96
N ARG A 75 -1.01 5.89 -15.58
CA ARG A 75 -2.16 6.60 -16.18
C ARG A 75 -1.94 6.97 -17.66
N ASN A 76 -0.71 7.26 -18.05
CA ASN A 76 -0.37 7.71 -19.40
C ASN A 76 0.13 6.58 -20.32
N PHE A 77 0.35 5.38 -19.75
CA PHE A 77 0.73 4.18 -20.48
C PHE A 77 -0.34 3.83 -21.52
N GLY A 78 -0.01 3.98 -22.81
CA GLY A 78 -0.95 3.72 -23.91
C GLY A 78 -1.57 4.95 -24.58
N SER A 79 -1.08 6.17 -24.26
CA SER A 79 -1.48 7.39 -24.98
C SER A 79 -1.37 7.19 -26.50
N LYS A 80 -2.36 7.67 -27.28
CA LYS A 80 -2.55 7.39 -28.71
C LYS A 80 -1.21 7.33 -29.48
N GLY A 81 -0.85 6.13 -29.97
CA GLY A 81 0.36 5.89 -30.78
C GLY A 81 1.58 5.38 -30.01
N GLN A 82 1.49 5.23 -28.68
CA GLN A 82 2.52 4.60 -27.85
C GLN A 82 2.01 3.28 -27.27
N GLY A 83 2.64 2.18 -27.66
CA GLY A 83 2.20 0.80 -27.42
C GLY A 83 2.52 -0.06 -28.63
N ARG A 84 2.42 -1.39 -28.50
CA ARG A 84 2.66 -2.30 -29.63
C ARG A 84 1.69 -1.95 -30.76
N ARG A 85 2.20 -1.44 -31.89
CA ARG A 85 1.40 -1.20 -33.09
C ARG A 85 0.99 -2.55 -33.64
N GLU A 86 -0.28 -2.89 -33.50
CA GLU A 86 -0.85 -4.01 -34.24
C GLU A 86 -0.83 -3.63 -35.72
N PHE A 87 -0.10 -4.41 -36.53
CA PHE A 87 -0.12 -4.24 -37.97
C PHE A 87 -1.56 -4.43 -38.46
N PRO A 88 -2.09 -3.57 -39.34
CA PRO A 88 -3.44 -3.74 -39.85
C PRO A 88 -3.58 -5.12 -40.48
N SER A 89 -4.54 -5.92 -40.02
CA SER A 89 -4.81 -7.23 -40.59
C SER A 89 -5.13 -7.07 -42.08
N LYS A 90 -4.49 -7.87 -42.93
CA LYS A 90 -4.75 -7.90 -44.37
C LYS A 90 -6.24 -8.16 -44.58
N LYS A 91 -6.98 -7.18 -45.10
CA LYS A 91 -8.33 -7.40 -45.60
C LYS A 91 -8.22 -8.35 -46.80
N TYR A 92 -8.66 -9.58 -46.63
CA TYR A 92 -8.93 -10.45 -47.77
C TYR A 92 -10.13 -9.86 -48.53
N LYS A 93 -9.96 -9.72 -49.85
CA LYS A 93 -10.98 -9.26 -50.80
C LYS A 93 -12.02 -10.35 -51.04
#